data_AF-A0A2W6DEP2-F1
#
_entry.id   AF-A0A2W6DEP2-F1
#
_cell.length_a   1.000
_cell.length_b   1.000
_cell.length_c   1.000
_cell.angle_alpha   90.00
_cell.angle_beta   90.00
_cell.angle_gamma   90.00
#
_symmetry.space_group_name_H-M   'P 1'
#
loop_
_entity.id
_entity.type
_entity.pdbx_description
1 polymer ?
#
loop_
_entity_poly.entity_id
_entity_poly.type
_entity_poly.pdbx_seq_one_letter_code
_entity_poly.pdbx_strand_id
1 'polypeptide(L)' 'STSARPTRTKITRGPGSRAAGLAMAFKLIEAAQARWRAVNAPHLVALVRAGALFEAGKLVERPAEHHQPEAA' A
#
# COMPACT_ATOMS: atom_id res chain seq x y z
N SER A 1 0.95 32.10 -35.88
CA SER A 1 2.29 31.64 -35.48
C SER A 1 2.24 31.32 -33.99
N THR A 2 2.02 30.06 -33.63
CA THR A 2 1.90 29.66 -32.22
C THR A 2 3.23 29.08 -31.77
N SER A 3 3.95 29.86 -30.96
CA SER A 3 5.19 29.45 -30.31
C SER A 3 4.88 28.35 -29.29
N ALA A 4 5.32 27.12 -29.58
CA ALA A 4 5.31 26.03 -28.61
C ALA A 4 6.39 26.31 -27.55
N ARG A 5 5.96 26.60 -26.31
CA ARG A 5 6.84 26.79 -25.15
C ARG A 5 7.22 25.41 -24.58
N PRO A 6 8.50 25.03 -24.52
CA PRO A 6 8.89 23.77 -23.91
C PRO A 6 8.72 23.83 -22.38
N THR A 7 8.08 22.81 -21.81
CA THR A 7 7.95 22.65 -20.36
C THR A 7 9.25 22.08 -19.78
N ARG A 8 9.76 22.71 -18.72
CA ARG A 8 11.07 22.40 -18.14
C ARG A 8 10.98 21.20 -17.20
N THR A 9 11.09 19.98 -17.75
CA THR A 9 11.25 18.80 -16.90
C THR A 9 12.70 18.73 -16.40
N LYS A 10 12.89 18.70 -15.08
CA LYS A 10 14.21 18.53 -14.47
C LYS A 10 14.63 17.08 -14.70
N ILE A 11 15.47 16.86 -15.71
CA ILE A 11 16.11 15.55 -15.90
C ILE A 11 17.06 15.33 -14.71
N THR A 12 16.67 14.43 -13.83
CA THR A 12 17.54 13.98 -12.75
C THR A 12 18.61 13.08 -13.36
N ARG A 13 19.88 13.33 -13.02
CA ARG A 13 20.94 12.42 -13.41
C ARG A 13 20.68 11.11 -12.68
N GLY A 14 20.49 10.04 -13.45
CA GLY A 14 20.31 8.70 -12.90
C GLY A 14 21.47 8.32 -11.96
N PRO A 15 21.31 7.29 -11.14
CA PRO A 15 22.35 6.86 -10.22
C PRO A 15 23.64 6.62 -11.01
N GLY A 16 24.73 7.30 -10.60
CA GLY A 16 26.00 7.31 -11.31
C GLY A 16 26.66 5.94 -11.48
N SER A 17 26.10 4.89 -10.87
CA SER A 17 26.41 3.49 -11.10
C SER A 17 25.22 2.60 -10.75
N ARG A 18 25.21 1.36 -11.26
CA ARG A 18 24.19 0.34 -10.93
C ARG A 18 24.12 0.04 -9.43
N ALA A 19 25.28 -0.03 -8.77
CA ALA A 19 25.37 -0.27 -7.34
C ALA A 19 24.72 0.87 -6.53
N ALA A 20 24.94 2.13 -6.92
CA ALA A 20 24.32 3.29 -6.28
C ALA A 20 22.78 3.28 -6.43
N GLY A 21 22.28 2.87 -7.61
CA GLY A 21 20.84 2.75 -7.85
C GLY A 21 20.19 1.67 -6.99
N LEU A 22 20.82 0.51 -6.87
CA LEU A 22 20.34 -0.58 -6.00
C LEU A 22 20.35 -0.18 -4.53
N ALA A 23 21.41 0.50 -4.06
CA ALA A 23 21.47 0.99 -2.69
C ALA A 23 20.36 2.01 -2.38
N MET A 24 20.02 2.88 -3.35
CA MET A 24 18.89 3.81 -3.19
C MET A 24 17.55 3.08 -3.15
N ALA A 25 17.31 2.13 -4.05
CA ALA A 25 16.07 1.34 -4.05
C ALA A 25 15.91 0.55 -2.74
N PHE A 26 16.98 -0.07 -2.25
CA PHE A 26 16.98 -0.80 -0.99
C PHE A 26 16.62 0.12 0.19
N LYS A 27 17.27 1.27 0.31
CA LYS A 27 16.96 2.25 1.37
C LYS A 27 15.53 2.79 1.31
N LEU A 28 14.97 2.96 0.11
CA LEU A 28 13.57 3.37 -0.06
C LEU A 28 12.60 2.28 0.41
N ILE A 29 12.88 1.01 0.09
CA ILE A 29 12.09 -0.14 0.55
C ILE A 29 12.22 -0.30 2.07
N GLU A 30 13.41 -0.17 2.62
CA GLU A 30 13.68 -0.24 4.06
C GLU A 30 12.96 0.89 4.82
N ALA A 31 13.04 2.13 4.33
CA ALA A 31 12.31 3.27 4.90
C ALA A 31 10.79 3.08 4.81
N ALA A 32 10.29 2.50 3.71
CA ALA A 32 8.89 2.14 3.59
C ALA A 32 8.52 1.05 4.62
N GLN A 33 9.31 -0.01 4.76
CA GLN A 33 9.05 -1.07 5.73
C GLN A 33 9.00 -0.56 7.18
N ALA A 34 9.92 0.34 7.56
CA ALA A 34 9.93 0.96 8.88
C ALA A 34 8.65 1.78 9.13
N ARG A 35 8.14 2.47 8.10
CA ARG A 35 6.94 3.31 8.18
C ARG A 35 5.62 2.54 8.16
N TRP A 36 5.59 1.34 7.58
CA TRP A 36 4.35 0.55 7.39
C TRP A 36 4.03 -0.40 8.55
N ARG A 37 4.75 -0.30 9.68
CA ARG A 37 4.44 -1.05 10.91
C ARG A 37 2.98 -0.87 11.38
N ALA A 38 2.35 0.27 11.06
CA ALA A 38 0.92 0.50 11.32
C ALA A 38 -0.04 -0.30 10.41
N VAL A 39 0.38 -0.66 9.19
CA VAL A 39 -0.40 -1.49 8.26
C VAL A 39 -0.33 -2.97 8.66
N ASN A 40 0.72 -3.37 9.39
CA ASN A 40 0.90 -4.71 9.93
C ASN A 40 0.25 -4.90 11.31
N ALA A 41 -0.97 -4.40 11.52
CA ALA A 41 -1.79 -4.82 12.65
C ALA A 41 -2.09 -6.33 12.50
N PRO A 42 -1.44 -7.24 13.26
CA PRO A 42 -1.45 -8.67 12.93
C PRO A 42 -2.88 -9.25 12.94
N HIS A 43 -3.70 -8.70 13.83
CA HIS A 43 -5.11 -9.04 13.98
C HIS A 43 -5.95 -8.60 12.76
N LEU A 44 -5.68 -7.42 12.17
CA LEU A 44 -6.39 -6.97 10.97
C LEU A 44 -5.89 -7.67 9.71
N VAL A 45 -4.58 -7.92 9.59
CA VAL A 45 -3.99 -8.64 8.46
C VAL A 45 -4.46 -10.09 8.41
N ALA A 46 -4.67 -10.74 9.57
CA ALA A 46 -5.27 -12.08 9.62
C ALA A 46 -6.69 -12.07 9.02
N LEU A 47 -7.49 -11.04 9.30
CA LEU A 47 -8.85 -10.89 8.77
C LEU A 47 -8.85 -10.58 7.26
N VAL A 48 -7.92 -9.74 6.77
CA VAL A 48 -7.75 -9.50 5.32
C VAL A 48 -7.38 -10.80 4.59
N ARG A 49 -6.47 -11.60 5.14
CA ARG A 49 -6.06 -12.90 4.57
C ARG A 49 -7.19 -13.93 4.59
N ALA A 50 -8.09 -13.83 5.56
CA ALA A 50 -9.30 -14.64 5.63
C ALA A 50 -10.42 -14.18 4.65
N GLY A 51 -10.19 -13.11 3.88
CA GLY A 51 -11.14 -12.60 2.89
C GLY A 51 -12.17 -11.60 3.44
N ALA A 52 -11.93 -11.04 4.63
CA ALA A 52 -12.80 -10.00 5.17
C ALA A 52 -12.68 -8.69 4.37
N LEU A 53 -13.80 -8.01 4.16
CA LEU A 53 -13.86 -6.75 3.41
C LEU A 53 -13.51 -5.58 4.33
N PHE A 54 -12.62 -4.71 3.86
CA PHE A 54 -12.21 -3.49 4.54
C PHE A 54 -12.53 -2.28 3.67
N GLU A 55 -13.24 -1.31 4.23
CA GLU A 55 -13.37 0.03 3.64
C GLU A 55 -12.60 1.03 4.48
N ALA A 56 -11.71 1.79 3.84
CA ALA A 56 -10.92 2.86 4.48
C ALA A 56 -10.19 2.44 5.78
N GLY A 57 -9.78 1.16 5.89
CA GLY A 57 -9.08 0.63 7.07
C GLY A 57 -9.99 0.19 8.23
N LYS A 58 -11.31 0.26 8.06
CA LYS A 58 -12.29 -0.30 9.01
C LYS A 58 -12.79 -1.64 8.49
N LEU A 59 -12.85 -2.64 9.36
CA LEU A 59 -13.47 -3.93 9.06
C LEU A 59 -14.95 -3.69 8.83
N VAL A 60 -15.44 -4.02 7.64
CA VAL A 60 -16.88 -4.03 7.36
C VAL A 60 -17.37 -5.39 7.80
N GLU A 61 -17.94 -5.46 9.01
CA GLU A 61 -18.69 -6.64 9.43
C GLU A 61 -19.86 -6.83 8.47
N ARG A 62 -19.90 -7.98 7.79
CA ARG A 62 -21.15 -8.44 7.18
C ARG A 62 -22.11 -8.68 8.34
N PRO A 63 -23.31 -8.06 8.40
CA PRO A 63 -24.29 -8.45 9.39
C PRO A 63 -24.45 -9.96 9.24
N ALA A 64 -24.13 -10.69 10.30
CA ALA A 64 -24.38 -12.10 10.35
C ALA A 64 -25.84 -12.30 9.93
N GLU A 65 -26.05 -13.02 8.83
CA GLU A 65 -27.25 -13.83 8.74
C GLU A 65 -27.14 -14.82 9.90
N HIS A 66 -27.57 -14.37 11.08
CA HIS A 66 -27.98 -15.23 12.17
C HIS A 66 -29.24 -15.94 11.69
N HIS A 67 -29.07 -16.91 10.79
CA HIS A 67 -30.03 -18.00 10.72
C HIS A 67 -29.70 -18.92 11.91
N GLN A 68 -30.29 -18.60 13.06
CA GLN A 68 -30.56 -19.62 14.05
C GLN A 68 -31.69 -20.48 13.47
N PRO A 69 -31.48 -21.77 13.14
CA PRO A 69 -32.61 -22.68 13.15
C PRO A 69 -32.98 -22.87 14.62
N GLU A 70 -34.15 -22.36 14.94
CA GLU A 70 -34.84 -22.52 16.21
C GLU A 70 -34.93 -24.00 16.57
N ALA A 71 -34.62 -24.30 17.83
CA ALA A 71 -34.86 -25.61 18.40
C ALA A 71 -36.38 -25.87 18.46
N ALA A 72 -36.84 -26.92 17.77
CA ALA A 72 -38.04 -27.69 18.09
C ALA A 72 -37.85 -29.13 17.62
#